data_AF-A0A069D329-F1
#
_entry.id   AF-A0A069D329-F1
#
_cell.length_a   1.000
_cell.length_b   1.000
_cell.length_c   1.000
_cell.angle_alpha   90.00
_cell.angle_beta   90.00
_cell.angle_gamma   90.00
#
_symmetry.space_group_name_H-M   'P 1'
#
loop_
_entity.id
_entity.type
_entity.pdbx_description
1 polymer ?
#
loop_
_entity_poly.entity_id
_entity_poly.type
_entity_poly.pdbx_seq_one_letter_code
_entity_poly.pdbx_strand_id
1 'polypeptide(L)'
;MLSAENFLFDKQRVWALDAGKSQLISFEFALTNDSLLYQEAVNLDKDLLCALDFAQYNDSTFIISDYSGDNRFCWVNAKGQMIANTGSIPTLNDAALQNARPALALTWRSFIDYNPKNGVLASVTQLGEVLEIYNLKDSTRIVCVGASGEPEF
;
A
#
# COMPACT_ATOMS: atom_id res chain seq x y z
N MET A 1 18.39 -12.40 -8.44
CA MET A 1 18.66 -11.21 -7.61
C MET A 1 17.40 -10.95 -6.79
N LEU A 2 17.54 -10.62 -5.51
CA LEU A 2 16.42 -10.14 -4.70
C LEU A 2 16.06 -8.74 -5.23
N SER A 3 14.81 -8.51 -5.65
CA SER A 3 14.30 -7.15 -5.85
C SER A 3 13.57 -6.77 -4.58
N ALA A 4 13.75 -5.54 -4.11
CA ALA A 4 13.06 -5.02 -2.95
C ALA A 4 12.75 -3.55 -3.17
N GLU A 5 11.50 -3.28 -3.55
CA GLU A 5 11.01 -1.96 -3.88
C GLU A 5 10.67 -1.15 -2.62
N ASN A 6 10.17 -1.82 -1.57
CA ASN A 6 9.99 -1.19 -0.26
C ASN A 6 10.23 -2.16 0.90
N PHE A 7 10.57 -1.61 2.06
CA PHE A 7 10.79 -2.32 3.31
C PHE A 7 9.93 -1.76 4.43
N LEU A 8 9.34 -2.65 5.22
CA LEU A 8 8.64 -2.32 6.45
C LEU A 8 9.36 -2.97 7.63
N PHE A 9 9.66 -2.17 8.65
CA PHE A 9 10.30 -2.62 9.88
C PHE A 9 9.27 -2.69 11.00
N ASP A 10 9.02 -3.90 11.49
CA ASP A 10 8.34 -4.17 12.75
C ASP A 10 9.38 -4.58 13.81
N LYS A 11 9.01 -4.59 15.09
CA LYS A 11 9.91 -4.78 16.23
C LYS A 11 10.88 -5.95 16.07
N GLN A 12 10.42 -7.08 15.55
CA GLN A 12 11.25 -8.29 15.37
C GLN A 12 11.32 -8.76 13.92
N ARG A 13 10.65 -8.09 12.99
CA ARG A 13 10.49 -8.54 11.61
C ARG A 13 10.76 -7.43 10.62
N VAL A 14 11.31 -7.81 9.49
CA VAL A 14 11.41 -6.94 8.32
C VAL A 14 10.62 -7.60 7.19
N TRP A 15 9.71 -6.85 6.59
CA TRP A 15 9.03 -7.24 5.38
C TRP A 15 9.63 -6.48 4.21
N ALA A 16 9.91 -7.18 3.11
CA ALA A 16 10.35 -6.60 1.86
C ALA A 16 9.32 -6.92 0.76
N LEU A 17 8.93 -5.92 -0.01
CA LEU A 17 8.09 -6.10 -1.19
C LEU A 17 8.99 -6.35 -2.41
N ASP A 18 8.84 -7.51 -3.07
CA ASP A 18 9.38 -7.80 -4.41
C ASP A 18 8.23 -7.62 -5.41
N ALA A 19 8.08 -6.39 -5.92
CA ALA A 19 7.03 -6.02 -6.88
C ALA A 19 7.18 -6.79 -8.19
N GLY A 20 8.41 -7.10 -8.60
CA GLY A 20 8.70 -7.87 -9.81
C GLY A 20 8.17 -9.30 -9.78
N LYS A 21 8.10 -9.91 -8.58
CA LYS A 21 7.50 -11.24 -8.37
C LYS A 21 6.10 -11.21 -7.74
N SER A 22 5.58 -10.03 -7.41
CA SER A 22 4.36 -9.86 -6.61
C SER A 22 4.43 -10.66 -5.30
N GLN A 23 5.47 -10.42 -4.50
CA GLN A 23 5.74 -11.17 -3.26
C GLN A 23 6.06 -10.26 -2.08
N LEU A 24 5.63 -10.67 -0.88
CA LEU A 24 6.15 -10.15 0.39
C LEU A 24 7.13 -11.16 0.98
N ILE A 25 8.32 -10.71 1.31
CA ILE A 25 9.40 -11.53 1.86
C ILE A 25 9.60 -11.13 3.31
N SER A 26 9.51 -12.09 4.23
CA SER A 26 9.74 -11.84 5.66
C SER A 26 11.12 -12.26 6.10
N PHE A 27 11.68 -11.44 6.97
CA PHE A 27 12.91 -11.68 7.70
C PHE A 27 12.66 -11.46 9.18
N GLU A 28 13.40 -12.15 10.02
CA GLU A 28 13.44 -11.92 11.47
C GLU A 28 14.83 -11.49 11.89
N PHE A 29 14.92 -10.60 12.89
CA PHE A 29 16.21 -10.30 13.50
C PHE A 29 16.72 -11.54 14.25
N ALA A 30 18.00 -11.88 14.05
CA ALA A 30 18.66 -12.85 14.90
C ALA A 30 18.63 -12.36 16.36
N LEU A 31 18.69 -13.27 17.34
CA LEU A 31 18.68 -12.91 18.77
C LEU A 31 19.79 -11.92 19.16
N THR A 32 20.88 -11.94 18.42
CA THR A 32 22.04 -11.04 18.55
C THR A 32 21.81 -9.65 17.92
N ASN A 33 20.73 -9.46 17.15
CA ASN A 33 20.38 -8.27 16.37
C ASN A 33 21.47 -7.81 15.38
N ASP A 34 22.40 -8.68 15.00
CA ASP A 34 23.50 -8.41 14.07
C ASP A 34 23.21 -8.87 12.64
N SER A 35 22.11 -9.60 12.44
CA SER A 35 21.77 -10.24 11.18
C SER A 35 20.26 -10.42 11.02
N LEU A 36 19.82 -10.56 9.76
CA LEU A 36 18.46 -10.90 9.37
C LEU A 36 18.40 -12.33 8.87
N LEU A 37 17.46 -13.10 9.39
CA LEU A 37 17.19 -14.48 9.03
C LEU A 37 15.97 -14.52 8.11
N TYR A 38 16.17 -14.98 6.88
CA TYR A 38 15.07 -15.24 5.94
C TYR A 38 14.07 -16.22 6.56
N GLN A 39 12.79 -15.90 6.48
CA GLN A 39 11.71 -16.76 6.94
C GLN A 39 10.97 -17.36 5.76
N GLU A 40 10.29 -16.52 4.98
CA GLU A 40 9.46 -16.97 3.86
C GLU A 40 9.30 -15.90 2.78
N ALA A 41 8.84 -16.34 1.61
CA ALA A 41 8.36 -15.50 0.53
C ALA A 41 6.91 -15.87 0.23
N VAL A 42 6.02 -14.90 0.39
CA VAL A 42 4.57 -15.05 0.28
C VAL A 42 4.12 -14.41 -1.03
N ASN A 43 3.53 -15.20 -1.93
CA ASN A 43 2.95 -14.67 -3.16
C ASN A 43 1.70 -13.86 -2.83
N LEU A 44 1.62 -12.65 -3.36
CA LEU A 44 0.39 -11.87 -3.37
C LEU A 44 -0.59 -12.46 -4.38
N ASP A 45 -1.87 -12.22 -4.13
CA ASP A 45 -2.95 -12.66 -5.00
C ASP A 45 -2.73 -12.18 -6.44
N LYS A 46 -3.05 -13.02 -7.42
CA LYS A 46 -2.82 -12.71 -8.84
C LYS A 46 -3.71 -11.57 -9.33
N ASP A 47 -4.85 -11.38 -8.67
CA ASP A 47 -5.78 -10.31 -8.95
C ASP A 47 -5.31 -8.96 -8.38
N LEU A 48 -4.30 -8.97 -7.49
CA LEU A 48 -3.67 -7.75 -7.02
C LEU A 48 -2.73 -7.20 -8.11
N LEU A 49 -3.18 -6.13 -8.75
CA LEU A 49 -2.39 -5.45 -9.77
C LEU A 49 -1.26 -4.66 -9.14
N CYS A 50 -0.02 -5.02 -9.49
CA CYS A 50 1.20 -4.25 -9.22
C CYS A 50 1.30 -3.66 -7.81
N ALA A 51 1.59 -4.47 -6.79
CA ALA A 51 1.96 -3.94 -5.48
C ALA A 51 3.25 -3.10 -5.62
N LEU A 52 3.15 -1.80 -5.30
CA LEU A 52 4.28 -0.86 -5.35
C LEU A 52 4.63 -0.27 -3.98
N ASP A 53 3.69 -0.30 -3.05
CA ASP A 53 3.88 0.08 -1.65
C ASP A 53 2.90 -0.69 -0.76
N PHE A 54 3.22 -0.83 0.52
CA PHE A 54 2.42 -1.52 1.50
C PHE A 54 2.61 -0.96 2.92
N ALA A 55 1.58 -1.07 3.74
CA ALA A 55 1.63 -0.77 5.16
C ALA A 55 1.12 -1.97 5.97
N GLN A 56 1.64 -2.18 7.18
CA GLN A 56 1.16 -3.24 8.06
C GLN A 56 0.03 -2.70 8.96
N TYR A 57 -1.18 -3.26 8.83
CA TYR A 57 -2.31 -2.90 9.68
C TYR A 57 -2.24 -3.57 11.06
N ASN A 58 -1.91 -4.86 11.07
CA ASN A 58 -1.66 -5.66 12.27
C ASN A 58 -0.78 -6.87 11.92
N ASP A 59 -0.53 -7.75 12.89
CA ASP A 59 0.34 -8.93 12.76
C ASP A 59 -0.04 -9.89 11.61
N SER A 60 -1.26 -9.80 11.10
CA SER A 60 -1.83 -10.73 10.11
C SER A 60 -2.35 -10.05 8.84
N THR A 61 -2.29 -8.72 8.74
CA THR A 61 -2.95 -7.96 7.68
C THR A 61 -2.09 -6.80 7.21
N PHE A 62 -1.98 -6.68 5.88
CA PHE A 62 -1.33 -5.58 5.17
C PHE A 62 -2.37 -4.78 4.37
N ILE A 63 -2.06 -3.51 4.15
CA ILE A 63 -2.79 -2.58 3.29
C ILE A 63 -1.87 -2.32 2.09
N ILE A 64 -2.41 -2.43 0.89
CA ILE A 64 -1.69 -2.20 -0.38
C ILE A 64 -2.56 -1.28 -1.25
N SER A 65 -1.95 -0.36 -2.00
CA SER A 65 -2.67 0.47 -2.98
C SER A 65 -3.29 -0.41 -4.08
N ASP A 66 -4.56 -0.17 -4.40
CA ASP A 66 -5.27 -0.89 -5.48
C ASP A 66 -5.03 -0.20 -6.83
N TYR A 67 -4.24 -0.82 -7.71
CA TYR A 67 -3.94 -0.29 -9.04
C TYR A 67 -4.90 -0.75 -10.14
N SER A 68 -5.95 -1.50 -9.80
CA SER A 68 -7.11 -1.65 -10.71
C SER A 68 -7.90 -0.35 -10.82
N GLY A 69 -7.86 0.46 -9.77
CA GLY A 69 -8.64 1.68 -9.62
C GLY A 69 -10.13 1.43 -9.33
N ASP A 70 -10.55 0.18 -9.14
CA ASP A 70 -11.90 -0.13 -8.67
C ASP A 70 -12.09 0.26 -7.19
N ASN A 71 -11.00 0.21 -6.41
CA ASN A 71 -10.96 0.67 -5.04
C ASN A 71 -9.72 1.56 -4.81
N ARG A 72 -9.56 2.04 -3.57
CA ARG A 72 -8.33 2.75 -3.17
C ARG A 72 -7.27 1.78 -2.63
N PHE A 73 -7.70 0.82 -1.82
CA PHE A 73 -6.81 -0.09 -1.10
C PHE A 73 -7.30 -1.54 -1.16
N CYS A 74 -6.35 -2.45 -1.30
CA CYS A 74 -6.49 -3.88 -1.10
C CYS A 74 -6.00 -4.26 0.31
N TRP A 75 -6.75 -5.11 1.00
CA TRP A 75 -6.38 -5.68 2.29
C TRP A 75 -5.94 -7.11 2.08
N VAL A 76 -4.73 -7.43 2.54
CA VAL A 76 -4.08 -8.70 2.25
C VAL A 76 -3.68 -9.39 3.56
N ASN A 77 -3.99 -10.67 3.70
CA ASN A 77 -3.58 -11.42 4.88
C ASN A 77 -2.10 -11.83 4.82
N ALA A 78 -1.56 -12.36 5.92
CA ALA A 78 -0.17 -12.83 5.98
C ALA A 78 0.19 -13.97 5.00
N LYS A 79 -0.80 -14.61 4.37
CA LYS A 79 -0.60 -15.61 3.31
C LYS A 79 -0.67 -15.02 1.90
N GLY A 80 -0.75 -13.69 1.78
CA GLY A 80 -0.79 -12.98 0.51
C GLY A 80 -2.16 -12.97 -0.16
N GLN A 81 -3.20 -13.43 0.51
CA GLN A 81 -4.55 -13.51 -0.04
C GLN A 81 -5.31 -12.21 0.21
N MET A 82 -6.02 -11.72 -0.81
CA MET A 82 -6.90 -10.57 -0.67
C MET A 82 -8.12 -10.94 0.20
N ILE A 83 -8.41 -10.13 1.22
CA ILE A 83 -9.52 -10.37 2.16
C ILE A 83 -10.61 -9.29 2.10
N ALA A 84 -10.28 -8.09 1.62
CA ALA A 84 -11.22 -6.99 1.42
C ALA A 84 -10.61 -5.94 0.50
N ASN A 85 -11.46 -5.11 -0.12
CA ASN A 85 -11.06 -3.89 -0.81
C ASN A 85 -11.90 -2.72 -0.30
N THR A 86 -11.31 -1.52 -0.24
CA THR A 86 -11.99 -0.35 0.34
C THR A 86 -11.61 0.96 -0.32
N GLY A 87 -12.52 1.93 -0.23
CA GLY A 87 -12.30 3.32 -0.64
C GLY A 87 -12.33 3.52 -2.15
N SER A 88 -12.19 4.76 -2.57
CA SER A 88 -12.08 5.17 -3.97
C SER A 88 -11.03 6.26 -4.12
N ILE A 89 -10.42 6.36 -5.30
CA ILE A 89 -9.53 7.47 -5.65
C ILE A 89 -10.33 8.77 -5.55
N PRO A 90 -9.91 9.76 -4.74
CA PRO A 90 -10.63 11.02 -4.58
C PRO A 90 -10.30 11.97 -5.72
N THR A 91 -10.53 11.52 -6.95
CA THR A 91 -10.37 12.35 -8.14
C THR A 91 -11.64 13.15 -8.41
N LEU A 92 -11.48 14.35 -8.96
CA LEU A 92 -12.54 15.14 -9.57
C LEU A 92 -12.74 14.80 -11.07
N ASN A 93 -11.88 13.95 -11.65
CA ASN A 93 -11.97 13.52 -13.04
C ASN A 93 -12.89 12.30 -13.18
N ASP A 94 -14.21 12.53 -13.16
CA ASP A 94 -15.23 11.48 -13.32
C ASP A 94 -15.05 10.68 -14.62
N ALA A 95 -14.58 11.32 -15.69
CA ALA A 95 -14.36 10.65 -16.97
C ALA A 95 -13.23 9.62 -16.88
N ALA A 96 -12.12 9.96 -16.21
CA ALA A 96 -11.04 9.01 -15.95
C ALA A 96 -11.49 7.90 -15.00
N LEU A 97 -12.26 8.23 -13.97
CA LEU A 97 -12.80 7.22 -13.04
C LEU A 97 -13.80 6.26 -13.70
N GLN A 98 -14.46 6.65 -14.78
CA GLN A 98 -15.38 5.77 -15.52
C GLN A 98 -14.67 4.97 -16.61
N ASN A 99 -13.71 5.57 -17.31
CA ASN A 99 -13.19 5.02 -18.57
C ASN A 99 -11.71 4.61 -18.50
N ALA A 100 -10.98 4.99 -17.46
CA ALA A 100 -9.53 4.82 -17.37
C ALA A 100 -9.02 4.55 -15.94
N ARG A 101 -9.79 3.80 -15.12
CA ARG A 101 -9.44 3.53 -13.71
C ARG A 101 -8.02 3.02 -13.48
N PRO A 102 -7.51 2.03 -14.24
CA PRO A 102 -6.15 1.54 -14.00
C PRO A 102 -5.10 2.61 -14.30
N ALA A 103 -5.29 3.40 -15.37
CA ALA A 103 -4.40 4.50 -15.71
C ALA A 103 -4.41 5.55 -14.59
N LEU A 104 -5.59 5.99 -14.16
CA LEU A 104 -5.75 6.93 -13.05
C LEU A 104 -5.07 6.43 -11.77
N ALA A 105 -5.29 5.17 -11.38
CA ALA A 105 -4.68 4.59 -10.18
C ALA A 105 -3.15 4.55 -10.27
N LEU A 106 -2.62 4.20 -11.44
CA LEU A 106 -1.18 4.19 -11.71
C LEU A 106 -0.57 5.59 -11.71
N THR A 107 -1.30 6.62 -12.14
CA THR A 107 -0.84 8.02 -12.07
C THR A 107 -0.77 8.51 -10.64
N TRP A 108 -1.76 8.13 -9.83
CA TRP A 108 -1.80 8.49 -8.42
C TRP A 108 -0.67 7.84 -7.61
N ARG A 109 -0.12 6.71 -8.09
CA ARG A 109 1.01 5.95 -7.54
C ARG A 109 1.42 6.40 -6.15
N SER A 110 0.71 5.86 -5.17
CA SER A 110 0.73 6.44 -3.84
C SER A 110 1.63 5.65 -2.90
N PHE A 111 2.38 6.40 -2.11
CA PHE A 111 3.07 5.87 -0.95
C PHE A 111 2.12 5.86 0.24
N ILE A 112 2.20 4.85 1.10
CA ILE A 112 1.31 4.67 2.24
C ILE A 112 2.07 4.31 3.50
N ASP A 113 1.56 4.79 4.64
CA ASP A 113 2.02 4.35 5.96
C ASP A 113 0.86 4.36 6.95
N TYR A 114 0.92 3.47 7.93
CA TYR A 114 -0.13 3.29 8.93
C TYR A 114 0.40 3.43 10.35
N ASN A 115 -0.23 4.31 11.12
CA ASN A 115 -0.01 4.47 12.53
C ASN A 115 -1.05 3.67 13.34
N PRO A 116 -0.72 2.47 13.85
CA PRO A 116 -1.67 1.63 14.60
C PRO A 116 -2.10 2.25 15.94
N LYS A 117 -1.25 3.07 16.57
CA LYS A 117 -1.57 3.73 17.84
C LYS A 117 -2.76 4.69 17.66
N ASN A 118 -2.72 5.48 16.59
CA ASN A 118 -3.75 6.45 16.31
C ASN A 118 -4.89 5.88 15.45
N GLY A 119 -4.64 4.79 14.71
CA GLY A 119 -5.58 4.23 13.74
C GLY A 119 -5.61 5.05 12.45
N VAL A 120 -4.49 5.67 12.08
CA VAL A 120 -4.42 6.62 10.97
C VAL A 120 -3.58 6.04 9.84
N LEU A 121 -4.19 5.88 8.66
CA LEU A 121 -3.51 5.57 7.40
C LEU A 121 -3.29 6.88 6.65
N ALA A 122 -2.05 7.16 6.27
CA ALA A 122 -1.71 8.26 5.38
C ALA A 122 -1.37 7.69 4.00
N SER A 123 -1.79 8.39 2.94
CA SER A 123 -1.39 8.12 1.57
C SER A 123 -0.98 9.40 0.87
N VAL A 124 0.11 9.39 0.10
CA VAL A 124 0.58 10.56 -0.66
C VAL A 124 0.93 10.14 -2.08
N THR A 125 0.54 10.94 -3.07
CA THR A 125 0.89 10.69 -4.47
C THR A 125 2.39 10.85 -4.69
N GLN A 126 2.95 10.18 -5.71
CA GLN A 126 4.40 10.12 -5.93
C GLN A 126 5.09 11.49 -5.99
N LEU A 127 4.44 12.52 -6.55
CA LEU A 127 5.01 13.86 -6.67
C LEU A 127 4.47 14.83 -5.59
N GLY A 128 3.75 14.31 -4.60
CA GLY A 128 3.26 15.07 -3.46
C GLY A 128 2.08 15.98 -3.77
N GLU A 129 1.37 15.75 -4.88
CA GLU A 129 0.22 16.56 -5.28
C GLU A 129 -0.98 16.38 -4.34
N VAL A 130 -1.23 15.15 -3.88
CA VAL A 130 -2.37 14.84 -3.00
C VAL A 130 -1.90 14.08 -1.77
N LEU A 131 -2.30 14.56 -0.60
CA LEU A 131 -2.17 13.88 0.69
C LEU A 131 -3.57 13.46 1.19
N GLU A 132 -3.70 12.18 1.52
CA GLU A 132 -4.91 11.59 2.07
C GLU A 132 -4.64 11.07 3.47
N ILE A 133 -5.52 11.40 4.42
CA ILE A 133 -5.45 10.96 5.81
C ILE A 133 -6.77 10.26 6.15
N TYR A 134 -6.69 8.99 6.49
CA TYR A 134 -7.82 8.16 6.87
C TYR A 134 -7.71 7.78 8.34
N ASN A 135 -8.71 8.13 9.14
CA ASN A 135 -8.89 7.55 10.46
C ASN A 135 -9.74 6.29 10.32
N LEU A 136 -9.12 5.12 10.45
CA LEU A 136 -9.78 3.83 10.26
C LEU A 136 -10.71 3.45 11.42
N LYS A 137 -10.65 4.15 12.55
CA LYS A 137 -11.51 3.88 13.72
C LYS A 137 -12.91 4.49 13.57
N ASP A 138 -13.00 5.66 12.95
CA ASP A 138 -14.26 6.41 12.78
C ASP A 138 -14.60 6.70 11.32
N SER A 139 -13.78 6.22 10.38
CA SER A 139 -13.92 6.41 8.93
C SER A 139 -13.79 7.85 8.44
N THR A 140 -13.25 8.76 9.26
CA THR A 140 -12.97 10.14 8.84
C THR A 140 -11.89 10.13 7.76
N ARG A 141 -12.11 10.90 6.69
CA ARG A 141 -11.16 11.08 5.59
C ARG A 141 -10.89 12.56 5.36
N ILE A 142 -9.62 12.91 5.26
CA ILE A 142 -9.15 14.24 4.84
C ILE A 142 -8.36 14.06 3.55
N VAL A 143 -8.66 14.87 2.54
CA VAL A 143 -7.93 14.92 1.29
C VAL A 143 -7.43 16.35 1.10
N CYS A 144 -6.11 16.51 1.02
CA CYS A 144 -5.43 17.78 0.81
C CYS A 144 -4.81 17.76 -0.58
N VAL A 145 -5.32 18.60 -1.48
CA VAL A 145 -4.81 18.76 -2.85
C VAL A 145 -3.91 19.99 -2.91
N GLY A 146 -2.73 19.84 -3.47
CA GLY A 146 -1.75 20.90 -3.66
C GLY A 146 -2.19 21.93 -4.71
N ALA A 147 -1.42 23.02 -4.83
CA ALA A 147 -1.74 24.11 -5.75
C ALA A 147 -1.73 23.70 -7.23
N SER A 148 -1.00 22.63 -7.58
CA SER A 148 -0.93 22.08 -8.94
C SER A 148 -2.09 21.14 -9.28
N GLY A 149 -3.04 20.91 -8.36
CA GLY A 149 -4.17 20.01 -8.59
C GLY A 149 -3.83 18.53 -8.35
N GLU A 150 -4.53 17.65 -9.05
CA GLU A 150 -4.35 16.20 -9.01
C GLU A 150 -3.24 15.73 -9.97
N PRO A 151 -2.69 14.51 -9.80
CA PRO A 151 -1.80 13.91 -10.78
C PRO A 151 -2.46 13.78 -12.17
N GLU A 152 -1.77 14.22 -13.22
CA GLU A 152 -2.21 14.14 -14.62
C GLU A 152 -1.46 13.03 -15.39
N PHE A 153 -2.13 12.39 -16.36
CA PHE A 153 -1.58 11.30 -17.18
C PHE A 153 -1.80 11.47 -18.68
#